data_AF-A0A6P2CYL0-F1
#
_entry.id   AF-A0A6P2CYL0-F1
#
_cell.length_a   1.000
_cell.length_b   1.000
_cell.length_c   1.000
_cell.angle_alpha   90.00
_cell.angle_beta   90.00
_cell.angle_gamma   90.00
#
_symmetry.space_group_name_H-M   'P 1'
#
loop_
_entity.id
_entity.type
_entity.pdbx_description
1 polymer ?
#
loop_
_entity_poly.entity_id
_entity_poly.type
_entity_poly.pdbx_seq_one_letter_code
_entity_poly.pdbx_strand_id
1 'polypeptide(L)'
;MPSLAELGHKPAHVTADEHFAPWFAEIVGRLMNNCDFIVAGGRYRFAELEVYYSGGAHPDLFAHRDPVQLEDGRWYFHRTRGEYRGGSFKGLDIALGDGTSYFGILIRTVVADNGTMLDGPCVMVDHLLAQTKTASVAVLDGAINQRKIWDTTSPIHIIEAATPRTAPVFSCSRVGLSLKKSKGKPDAPKFVGRAYRFLTEAMEISKGRPHLILALHRAGHDTDAIHATTGVAKKTIDRYVADFALGKQVENFDGYIGTDLGTADLCKLLGTWASTFAAK
;
A
#
# COMPACT_ATOMS: atom_id res chain seq x y z
N MET A 1 23.90 1.42 -0.03
CA MET A 1 22.48 1.55 0.34
C MET A 1 22.44 1.84 1.84
N PRO A 2 21.48 2.65 2.34
CA PRO A 2 21.32 2.91 3.77
C PRO A 2 21.13 1.59 4.52
N SER A 3 21.35 1.52 5.82
CA SER A 3 20.97 0.33 6.60
C SER A 3 19.45 0.15 6.68
N LEU A 4 18.93 -1.00 7.12
CA LEU A 4 17.49 -1.16 7.41
C LEU A 4 17.02 -0.20 8.50
N ALA A 5 17.92 0.18 9.42
CA ALA A 5 17.65 1.14 10.47
C ALA A 5 17.45 2.58 9.96
N GLU A 6 17.76 2.83 8.69
CA GLU A 6 17.61 4.15 8.06
C GLU A 6 16.55 4.13 6.96
N LEU A 7 15.79 3.03 6.84
CA LEU A 7 14.83 2.83 5.75
C LEU A 7 13.77 3.94 5.68
N GLY A 8 13.33 4.45 6.84
CA GLY A 8 12.33 5.50 6.97
C GLY A 8 12.88 6.93 6.90
N HIS A 9 14.20 7.11 6.87
CA HIS A 9 14.80 8.44 6.95
C HIS A 9 14.47 9.26 5.71
N LYS A 10 13.64 10.27 5.90
CA LYS A 10 13.26 11.19 4.82
C LYS A 10 14.48 11.95 4.30
N PRO A 11 14.83 11.81 3.02
CA PRO A 11 15.94 12.57 2.43
C PRO A 11 15.67 14.07 2.49
N ALA A 12 16.73 14.88 2.67
CA ALA A 12 16.62 16.33 2.78
C ALA A 12 16.00 17.02 1.55
N HIS A 13 16.07 16.39 0.38
CA HIS A 13 15.46 16.91 -0.86
C HIS A 13 13.94 16.66 -0.93
N VAL A 14 13.36 15.79 -0.09
CA VAL A 14 11.92 15.51 -0.06
C VAL A 14 11.21 16.59 0.76
N THR A 15 11.01 17.74 0.13
CA THR A 15 10.44 18.95 0.73
C THR A 15 9.07 19.35 0.14
N ALA A 16 8.76 18.89 -1.08
CA ALA A 16 7.52 19.19 -1.78
C ALA A 16 6.70 17.92 -2.06
N ASP A 17 5.39 18.08 -2.28
CA ASP A 17 4.41 16.99 -2.40
C ASP A 17 4.76 15.99 -3.53
N GLU A 18 5.32 16.48 -4.63
CA GLU A 18 5.77 15.70 -5.78
C GLU A 18 6.99 14.82 -5.49
N HIS A 19 7.82 15.18 -4.50
CA HIS A 19 9.02 14.42 -4.13
C HIS A 19 8.70 13.14 -3.34
N PHE A 20 7.52 13.05 -2.75
CA PHE A 20 7.15 11.91 -1.90
C PHE A 20 6.92 10.62 -2.70
N ALA A 21 6.32 10.70 -3.90
CA ALA A 21 6.05 9.50 -4.69
C ALA A 21 7.33 8.76 -5.12
N PRO A 22 8.36 9.43 -5.66
CA PRO A 22 9.65 8.79 -5.95
C PRO A 22 10.32 8.21 -4.70
N TRP A 23 10.29 8.93 -3.58
CA TRP A 23 10.86 8.45 -2.32
C TRP A 23 10.17 7.17 -1.79
N PHE A 24 8.84 7.13 -1.84
CA PHE A 24 8.08 5.93 -1.47
C PHE A 24 8.42 4.75 -2.39
N ALA A 25 8.57 5.00 -3.69
CA ALA A 25 8.95 3.97 -4.64
C ALA A 25 10.34 3.39 -4.36
N GLU A 26 11.31 4.22 -3.94
CA GLU A 26 12.64 3.77 -3.53
C GLU A 26 12.58 2.84 -2.31
N ILE A 27 11.88 3.27 -1.24
CA ILE A 27 11.72 2.48 -0.01
C ILE A 27 11.06 1.14 -0.32
N VAL A 28 9.93 1.17 -1.05
CA VAL A 28 9.16 -0.02 -1.34
C VAL A 28 9.87 -0.94 -2.32
N GLY A 29 10.55 -0.39 -3.32
CA GLY A 29 11.40 -1.15 -4.23
C GLY A 29 12.47 -1.93 -3.48
N ARG A 30 13.12 -1.30 -2.50
CA ARG A 30 14.08 -1.97 -1.62
C ARG A 30 13.42 -3.06 -0.77
N LEU A 31 12.29 -2.78 -0.12
CA LEU A 31 11.57 -3.79 0.66
C LEU A 31 11.23 -5.02 -0.19
N MET A 32 10.67 -4.83 -1.38
CA MET A 32 10.23 -5.93 -2.24
C MET A 32 11.37 -6.74 -2.85
N ASN A 33 12.45 -6.06 -3.27
CA ASN A 33 13.51 -6.70 -4.03
C ASN A 33 14.75 -7.04 -3.19
N ASN A 34 15.00 -6.34 -2.10
CA ASN A 34 16.24 -6.47 -1.32
C ASN A 34 16.01 -6.97 0.10
N CYS A 35 14.76 -7.17 0.54
CA CYS A 35 14.48 -7.64 1.90
C CYS A 35 13.66 -8.93 1.92
N ASP A 36 13.82 -9.67 3.02
CA ASP A 36 12.99 -10.80 3.39
C ASP A 36 12.25 -10.51 4.69
N PHE A 37 10.98 -10.91 4.75
CA PHE A 37 10.16 -10.90 5.94
C PHE A 37 10.19 -12.27 6.61
N ILE A 38 10.63 -12.33 7.85
CA ILE A 38 10.76 -13.55 8.64
C ILE A 38 9.63 -13.62 9.66
N VAL A 39 8.96 -14.78 9.72
CA VAL A 39 7.85 -15.05 10.63
C VAL A 39 8.07 -16.42 11.27
N ALA A 40 8.42 -16.43 12.57
CA ALA A 40 8.77 -17.62 13.34
C ALA A 40 9.72 -18.57 12.59
N GLY A 41 10.74 -18.00 11.93
CA GLY A 41 11.73 -18.72 11.13
C GLY A 41 11.31 -19.04 9.68
N GLY A 42 10.02 -18.90 9.34
CA GLY A 42 9.56 -18.96 7.96
C GLY A 42 9.95 -17.70 7.18
N ARG A 43 10.32 -17.85 5.91
CA ARG A 43 10.77 -16.75 5.04
C ARG A 43 9.71 -16.41 4.00
N TYR A 44 9.54 -15.10 3.79
CA TYR A 44 8.60 -14.52 2.85
C TYR A 44 9.23 -13.33 2.13
N ARG A 45 8.88 -13.11 0.87
CA ARG A 45 9.13 -11.86 0.16
C ARG A 45 7.88 -10.98 0.16
N PHE A 46 8.05 -9.67 0.21
CA PHE A 46 6.94 -8.75 -0.03
C PHE A 46 6.52 -8.79 -1.51
N ALA A 47 5.22 -8.77 -1.75
CA ALA A 47 4.64 -8.80 -3.09
C ALA A 47 3.61 -7.69 -3.32
N GLU A 48 3.07 -7.10 -2.25
CA GLU A 48 2.19 -5.93 -2.34
C GLU A 48 2.27 -5.09 -1.05
N LEU A 49 2.54 -3.79 -1.21
CA LEU A 49 2.64 -2.82 -0.11
C LEU A 49 1.83 -1.56 -0.43
N GLU A 50 1.24 -0.93 0.58
CA GLU A 50 0.60 0.40 0.46
C GLU A 50 1.21 1.40 1.43
N VAL A 51 1.59 2.56 0.93
CA VAL A 51 2.19 3.64 1.71
C VAL A 51 1.13 4.63 2.18
N TYR A 52 1.21 4.99 3.46
CA TYR A 52 0.39 5.97 4.15
C TYR A 52 1.32 6.92 4.90
N TYR A 53 1.48 8.15 4.40
CA TYR A 53 2.36 9.15 5.00
C TYR A 53 1.60 10.44 5.28
N SER A 54 1.75 11.00 6.47
CA SER A 54 1.18 12.30 6.81
C SER A 54 2.15 13.15 7.59
N GLY A 55 2.66 14.21 6.96
CA GLY A 55 3.57 15.17 7.60
C GLY A 55 3.97 16.31 6.69
N GLY A 56 4.26 17.47 7.27
CA GLY A 56 4.71 18.67 6.56
C GLY A 56 3.86 18.99 5.32
N ALA A 57 4.51 19.03 4.15
CA ALA A 57 3.89 19.33 2.85
C ALA A 57 2.99 18.21 2.29
N HIS A 58 2.91 17.04 2.94
CA HIS A 58 2.16 15.87 2.46
C HIS A 58 1.14 15.36 3.49
N PRO A 59 0.01 16.06 3.69
CA PRO A 59 -0.95 15.74 4.75
C PRO A 59 -1.98 14.68 4.32
N ASP A 60 -1.56 13.45 4.02
CA ASP A 60 -2.51 12.40 3.59
C ASP A 60 -3.61 12.17 4.63
N LEU A 61 -4.86 12.39 4.22
CA LEU A 61 -6.05 12.29 5.07
C LEU A 61 -6.50 10.84 5.29
N PHE A 62 -5.91 9.88 4.56
CA PHE A 62 -6.21 8.46 4.70
C PHE A 62 -5.19 7.71 5.56
N ALA A 63 -4.08 8.34 5.94
CA ALA A 63 -3.14 7.76 6.89
C ALA A 63 -3.83 7.55 8.25
N HIS A 64 -3.50 6.44 8.93
CA HIS A 64 -4.08 6.11 10.23
C HIS A 64 -3.73 7.14 11.30
N ARG A 65 -2.51 7.70 11.24
CA ARG A 65 -1.98 8.67 12.21
C ARG A 65 -2.04 8.16 13.65
N ASP A 66 -1.85 6.85 13.81
CA ASP A 66 -1.70 6.25 15.14
C ASP A 66 -0.36 6.68 15.74
N PRO A 67 -0.25 6.93 17.05
CA PRO A 67 1.02 7.30 17.69
C PRO A 67 2.18 6.36 17.36
N VAL A 68 1.95 5.05 17.19
CA VAL A 68 3.02 4.10 16.81
C VAL A 68 3.61 4.43 15.43
N GLN A 69 2.83 5.03 14.53
CA GLN A 69 3.31 5.47 13.20
C GLN A 69 4.18 6.73 13.25
N LEU A 70 4.35 7.38 14.41
CA LEU A 70 5.37 8.43 14.62
C LEU A 70 6.74 7.85 14.96
N GLU A 71 6.79 6.58 15.37
CA GLU A 71 8.03 5.93 15.75
C GLU A 71 8.67 5.23 14.54
N ASP A 72 10.00 5.24 14.51
CA ASP A 72 10.77 4.56 13.48
C ASP A 72 10.93 3.05 13.77
N GLY A 73 10.87 2.24 12.73
CA GLY A 73 11.14 0.80 12.78
C GLY A 73 10.20 0.01 13.68
N ARG A 74 8.90 0.30 13.70
CA ARG A 74 7.91 -0.41 14.54
C ARG A 74 6.95 -1.27 13.74
N TRP A 75 6.39 -2.27 14.39
CA TRP A 75 5.21 -2.97 13.92
C TRP A 75 3.94 -2.26 14.40
N TYR A 76 2.99 -2.01 13.50
CA TYR A 76 1.69 -1.44 13.85
C TYR A 76 0.56 -2.33 13.34
N PHE A 77 -0.09 -3.06 14.25
CA PHE A 77 -1.35 -3.73 13.93
C PHE A 77 -2.49 -2.72 13.92
N HIS A 78 -3.37 -2.81 12.92
CA HIS A 78 -4.47 -1.85 12.75
C HIS A 78 -5.37 -1.77 13.97
N ARG A 79 -5.60 -0.55 14.46
CA ARG A 79 -6.50 -0.25 15.57
C ARG A 79 -7.64 0.67 15.17
N THR A 80 -8.72 0.62 15.92
CA THR A 80 -9.79 1.63 15.93
C THR A 80 -10.03 2.03 17.37
N ARG A 81 -9.89 3.32 17.70
CA ARG A 81 -10.10 3.84 19.06
C ARG A 81 -9.27 3.07 20.12
N GLY A 82 -8.04 2.69 19.76
CA GLY A 82 -7.12 1.96 20.64
C GLY A 82 -7.27 0.44 20.64
N GLU A 83 -8.35 -0.11 20.09
CA GLU A 83 -8.58 -1.56 20.05
C GLU A 83 -8.12 -2.16 18.73
N TYR A 84 -7.53 -3.36 18.76
CA TYR A 84 -7.13 -4.09 17.56
C TYR A 84 -8.36 -4.43 16.71
N ARG A 85 -8.26 -4.21 15.40
CA ARG A 85 -9.31 -4.61 14.47
C ARG A 85 -9.35 -6.13 14.32
N GLY A 86 -10.55 -6.69 14.28
CA GLY A 86 -10.81 -8.09 13.97
C GLY A 86 -11.30 -8.31 12.53
N GLY A 87 -11.50 -9.59 12.17
CA GLY A 87 -12.11 -9.98 10.89
C GLY A 87 -11.35 -9.47 9.65
N SER A 88 -12.09 -9.05 8.64
CA SER A 88 -11.52 -8.55 7.36
C SER A 88 -10.80 -7.20 7.47
N PHE A 89 -10.86 -6.53 8.63
CA PHE A 89 -10.24 -5.22 8.87
C PHE A 89 -8.90 -5.30 9.60
N LYS A 90 -8.38 -6.51 9.86
CA LYS A 90 -7.01 -6.73 10.34
C LYS A 90 -5.99 -6.27 9.29
N GLY A 91 -4.91 -5.68 9.75
CA GLY A 91 -3.76 -5.30 8.93
C GLY A 91 -2.53 -5.09 9.80
N LEU A 92 -1.36 -5.14 9.17
CA LEU A 92 -0.06 -4.89 9.79
C LEU A 92 0.70 -3.90 8.91
N ASP A 93 1.13 -2.82 9.52
CA ASP A 93 1.99 -1.83 8.90
C ASP A 93 3.41 -1.92 9.47
N ILE A 94 4.37 -1.58 8.62
CA ILE A 94 5.70 -1.13 9.02
C ILE A 94 5.58 0.37 9.33
N ALA A 95 5.87 0.76 10.56
CA ALA A 95 5.90 2.16 10.98
C ALA A 95 7.33 2.71 10.92
N LEU A 96 7.48 3.87 10.26
CA LEU A 96 8.74 4.50 9.89
C LEU A 96 8.71 6.02 10.18
N GLY A 97 8.01 6.43 11.23
CA GLY A 97 7.85 7.84 11.56
C GLY A 97 9.14 8.46 12.09
N ASP A 98 9.24 9.79 12.00
CA ASP A 98 10.41 10.57 12.44
C ASP A 98 10.16 11.35 13.75
N GLY A 99 9.11 10.98 14.49
CA GLY A 99 8.61 11.70 15.66
C GLY A 99 7.71 12.89 15.33
N THR A 100 7.65 13.34 14.07
CA THR A 100 6.84 14.49 13.63
C THR A 100 5.85 14.14 12.53
N SER A 101 6.20 13.17 11.69
CA SER A 101 5.42 12.69 10.55
C SER A 101 4.97 11.26 10.79
N TYR A 102 3.71 10.99 10.50
CA TYR A 102 3.17 9.64 10.55
C TYR A 102 3.54 8.89 9.27
N PHE A 103 4.11 7.70 9.40
CA PHE A 103 4.49 6.89 8.25
C PHE A 103 4.18 5.42 8.54
N GLY A 104 3.23 4.87 7.79
CA GLY A 104 2.89 3.45 7.77
C GLY A 104 2.99 2.86 6.38
N ILE A 105 3.53 1.65 6.27
CA ILE A 105 3.53 0.85 5.06
C ILE A 105 2.76 -0.44 5.33
N LEU A 106 1.53 -0.52 4.85
CA LEU A 106 0.67 -1.68 4.99
C LEU A 106 1.21 -2.85 4.17
N ILE A 107 1.40 -3.99 4.84
CA ILE A 107 1.70 -5.26 4.19
C ILE A 107 0.41 -5.90 3.74
N ARG A 108 0.24 -6.05 2.42
CA ARG A 108 -0.97 -6.63 1.83
C ARG A 108 -0.76 -8.06 1.37
N THR A 109 0.33 -8.29 0.64
CA THR A 109 0.62 -9.59 0.05
C THR A 109 2.08 -9.93 0.25
N VAL A 110 2.32 -11.18 0.65
CA VAL A 110 3.65 -11.78 0.74
C VAL A 110 3.64 -13.14 0.05
N VAL A 111 4.81 -13.60 -0.39
CA VAL A 111 4.98 -14.91 -1.04
C VAL A 111 6.01 -15.71 -0.25
N ALA A 112 5.63 -16.91 0.17
CA ALA A 112 6.54 -17.85 0.85
C ALA A 112 7.54 -18.47 -0.14
N ASP A 113 8.64 -19.03 0.37
CA ASP A 113 9.67 -19.69 -0.45
C ASP A 113 9.13 -20.83 -1.34
N ASN A 114 8.05 -21.49 -0.91
CA ASN A 114 7.38 -22.55 -1.69
C ASN A 114 6.41 -22.01 -2.76
N GLY A 115 6.37 -20.69 -2.98
CA GLY A 115 5.49 -20.03 -3.94
C GLY A 115 4.07 -19.75 -3.43
N THR A 116 3.73 -20.12 -2.18
CA THR A 116 2.41 -19.83 -1.62
C THR A 116 2.22 -18.32 -1.45
N MET A 117 1.22 -17.76 -2.12
CA MET A 117 0.85 -16.35 -2.01
C MET A 117 -0.21 -16.13 -0.93
N LEU A 118 0.08 -15.21 -0.02
CA LEU A 118 -0.85 -14.75 1.02
C LEU A 118 -1.43 -13.40 0.61
N ASP A 119 -2.50 -13.40 -0.20
CA ASP A 119 -3.14 -12.19 -0.76
C ASP A 119 -4.19 -11.60 0.19
N GLY A 120 -3.79 -10.56 0.91
CA GLY A 120 -4.68 -9.67 1.66
C GLY A 120 -4.20 -9.38 3.08
N PRO A 121 -4.40 -8.15 3.59
CA PRO A 121 -3.96 -7.75 4.93
C PRO A 121 -4.42 -8.69 6.05
N CYS A 122 -5.69 -9.07 6.05
CA CYS A 122 -6.23 -9.93 7.10
C CYS A 122 -5.71 -11.38 7.01
N VAL A 123 -5.50 -11.88 5.79
CA VAL A 123 -4.94 -13.22 5.53
C VAL A 123 -3.50 -13.28 6.04
N MET A 124 -2.72 -12.22 5.79
CA MET A 124 -1.37 -12.09 6.31
C MET A 124 -1.40 -12.13 7.85
N VAL A 125 -2.25 -11.33 8.52
CA VAL A 125 -2.33 -11.33 9.98
C VAL A 125 -2.75 -12.71 10.53
N ASP A 126 -3.72 -13.38 9.91
CA ASP A 126 -4.13 -14.74 10.31
C ASP A 126 -2.99 -15.74 10.17
N HIS A 127 -2.23 -15.63 9.08
CA HIS A 127 -1.03 -16.43 8.88
C HIS A 127 0.03 -16.17 9.96
N LEU A 128 0.26 -14.91 10.36
CA LEU A 128 1.18 -14.60 11.46
C LEU A 128 0.76 -15.28 12.76
N LEU A 129 -0.53 -15.19 13.12
CA LEU A 129 -1.04 -15.81 14.35
C LEU A 129 -0.84 -17.32 14.34
N ALA A 130 -1.18 -17.97 13.22
CA ALA A 130 -0.98 -19.41 13.04
C ALA A 130 0.49 -19.80 13.14
N GLN A 131 1.37 -19.10 12.40
CA GLN A 131 2.79 -19.44 12.30
C GLN A 131 3.56 -19.16 13.60
N THR A 132 3.18 -18.11 14.33
CA THR A 132 3.74 -17.78 15.65
C THR A 132 3.06 -18.54 16.79
N LYS A 133 2.01 -19.31 16.49
CA LYS A 133 1.18 -20.05 17.47
C LYS A 133 0.61 -19.14 18.57
N THR A 134 0.23 -17.92 18.20
CA THR A 134 -0.35 -16.94 19.12
C THR A 134 -1.87 -16.89 18.97
N ALA A 135 -2.58 -16.79 20.10
CA ALA A 135 -4.04 -16.86 20.11
C ALA A 135 -4.73 -15.57 19.63
N SER A 136 -4.02 -14.44 19.63
CA SER A 136 -4.56 -13.14 19.21
C SER A 136 -3.46 -12.16 18.83
N VAL A 137 -3.85 -11.09 18.13
CA VAL A 137 -2.96 -9.97 17.80
C VAL A 137 -2.32 -9.37 19.04
N ALA A 138 -3.08 -9.21 20.14
CA ALA A 138 -2.55 -8.67 21.39
C ALA A 138 -1.43 -9.55 21.97
N VAL A 139 -1.57 -10.88 21.90
CA VAL A 139 -0.54 -11.83 22.36
C VAL A 139 0.69 -11.75 21.46
N LEU A 140 0.52 -11.67 20.15
CA LEU A 140 1.63 -11.50 19.21
C LEU A 140 2.36 -10.17 19.40
N ASP A 141 1.63 -9.06 19.51
CA ASP A 141 2.20 -7.73 19.75
C ASP A 141 2.95 -7.68 21.10
N GLY A 142 2.39 -8.33 22.13
CA GLY A 142 3.09 -8.55 23.40
C GLY A 142 4.37 -9.36 23.27
N ALA A 143 4.38 -10.40 22.42
CA ALA A 143 5.58 -11.22 22.16
C ALA A 143 6.63 -10.48 21.32
N ILE A 144 6.22 -9.61 20.40
CA ILE A 144 7.11 -8.65 19.69
C ILE A 144 7.76 -7.73 20.71
N ASN A 145 7.04 -7.38 21.78
CA ASN A 145 7.53 -6.60 22.91
C ASN A 145 8.27 -5.33 22.49
N GLN A 146 7.63 -4.57 21.61
CA GLN A 146 8.14 -3.29 21.18
C GLN A 146 9.51 -3.35 20.44
N ARG A 147 9.98 -4.53 20.02
CA ARG A 147 11.23 -4.68 19.27
C ARG A 147 11.12 -4.03 17.88
N LYS A 148 12.28 -3.60 17.37
CA LYS A 148 12.36 -3.00 16.04
C LYS A 148 12.09 -4.02 14.95
N ILE A 149 11.63 -3.55 13.78
CA ILE A 149 11.34 -4.44 12.64
C ILE A 149 12.57 -5.24 12.18
N TRP A 150 13.79 -4.79 12.45
CA TRP A 150 15.05 -5.49 12.10
C TRP A 150 15.67 -6.27 13.27
N ASP A 151 14.98 -6.39 14.42
CA ASP A 151 15.46 -7.16 15.55
C ASP A 151 15.19 -8.66 15.34
N THR A 152 16.24 -9.42 15.06
CA THR A 152 16.16 -10.86 14.76
C THR A 152 15.75 -11.73 15.94
N THR A 153 15.69 -11.18 17.15
CA THR A 153 15.14 -11.86 18.34
C THR A 153 13.61 -11.77 18.42
N SER A 154 12.99 -10.92 17.59
CA SER A 154 11.54 -10.80 17.46
C SER A 154 10.94 -12.00 16.71
N PRO A 155 9.73 -12.48 17.08
CA PRO A 155 9.03 -13.54 16.35
C PRO A 155 8.73 -13.15 14.89
N ILE A 156 8.67 -11.85 14.59
CA ILE A 156 8.62 -11.32 13.23
C ILE A 156 9.66 -10.22 13.04
N HIS A 157 10.39 -10.26 11.93
CA HIS A 157 11.43 -9.27 11.62
C HIS A 157 11.75 -9.23 10.12
N ILE A 158 12.48 -8.21 9.69
CA ILE A 158 12.93 -7.97 8.32
C ILE A 158 14.45 -8.07 8.31
N ILE A 159 14.97 -8.78 7.31
CA ILE A 159 16.41 -8.87 7.04
C ILE A 159 16.70 -8.47 5.59
N GLU A 160 17.94 -8.11 5.31
CA GLU A 160 18.43 -8.05 3.94
C GLU A 160 18.35 -9.45 3.32
N ALA A 161 17.82 -9.52 2.10
CA ALA A 161 17.75 -10.76 1.35
C ALA A 161 19.17 -11.21 0.98
N ALA A 162 19.48 -12.49 1.23
CA ALA A 162 20.78 -13.06 0.84
C ALA A 162 21.03 -12.96 -0.66
N THR A 163 19.96 -13.06 -1.45
CA THR A 163 19.96 -12.89 -2.90
C THR A 163 18.94 -11.82 -3.28
N PRO A 164 19.39 -10.61 -3.66
CA PRO A 164 18.53 -9.57 -4.20
C PRO A 164 17.73 -10.06 -5.41
N ARG A 165 16.51 -9.56 -5.54
CA ARG A 165 15.59 -9.80 -6.64
C ARG A 165 15.62 -8.59 -7.58
N THR A 166 15.12 -8.80 -8.78
CA THR A 166 14.97 -7.74 -9.80
C THR A 166 13.56 -7.74 -10.37
N ALA A 167 12.56 -8.08 -9.54
CA ALA A 167 11.18 -8.14 -9.98
C ALA A 167 10.70 -6.73 -10.37
N PRO A 168 9.97 -6.59 -11.48
CA PRO A 168 9.28 -5.34 -11.80
C PRO A 168 8.34 -4.95 -10.65
N VAL A 169 8.42 -3.69 -10.23
CA VAL A 169 7.52 -3.13 -9.21
C VAL A 169 6.56 -2.19 -9.91
N PHE A 170 5.29 -2.59 -9.99
CA PHE A 170 4.23 -1.76 -10.52
C PHE A 170 3.70 -0.83 -9.43
N SER A 171 3.38 0.42 -9.77
CA SER A 171 2.73 1.36 -8.87
C SER A 171 1.35 1.76 -9.36
N CYS A 172 0.38 1.84 -8.46
CA CYS A 172 -0.98 2.24 -8.75
C CYS A 172 -1.66 2.88 -7.52
N SER A 173 -2.92 3.29 -7.67
CA SER A 173 -3.68 3.80 -6.54
C SER A 173 -4.01 2.73 -5.51
N ARG A 174 -4.09 3.15 -4.24
CA ARG A 174 -4.41 2.29 -3.10
C ARG A 174 -5.84 1.79 -3.16
N VAL A 175 -6.04 0.60 -2.63
CA VAL A 175 -7.34 -0.08 -2.59
C VAL A 175 -8.12 0.36 -1.35
N GLY A 176 -9.42 0.55 -1.51
CA GLY A 176 -10.32 0.82 -0.37
C GLY A 176 -10.38 2.28 0.09
N LEU A 177 -9.68 3.19 -0.59
CA LEU A 177 -9.88 4.62 -0.38
C LEU A 177 -11.18 5.07 -1.06
N SER A 178 -12.02 5.78 -0.32
CA SER A 178 -13.30 6.29 -0.82
C SER A 178 -13.56 7.71 -0.33
N LEU A 179 -14.36 8.46 -1.09
CA LEU A 179 -14.80 9.81 -0.71
C LEU A 179 -16.11 9.81 0.09
N LYS A 180 -16.63 8.63 0.44
CA LYS A 180 -17.85 8.46 1.24
C LYS A 180 -17.86 9.27 2.54
N LYS A 181 -16.70 9.38 3.21
CA LYS A 181 -16.54 10.11 4.48
C LYS A 181 -15.68 11.38 4.34
N SER A 182 -15.74 12.01 3.16
CA SER A 182 -14.92 13.16 2.79
C SER A 182 -15.68 14.49 2.71
N LYS A 183 -16.95 14.52 3.15
CA LYS A 183 -17.68 15.79 3.27
C LYS A 183 -16.91 16.77 4.16
N GLY A 184 -16.65 17.97 3.64
CA GLY A 184 -15.87 19.00 4.32
C GLY A 184 -14.35 18.78 4.33
N LYS A 185 -13.83 17.83 3.53
CA LYS A 185 -12.40 17.55 3.40
C LYS A 185 -11.95 17.80 1.95
N PRO A 186 -11.70 19.07 1.56
CA PRO A 186 -11.41 19.44 0.17
C PRO A 186 -10.15 18.77 -0.38
N ASP A 187 -9.19 18.40 0.48
CA ASP A 187 -7.95 17.74 0.06
C ASP A 187 -8.05 16.21 -0.05
N ALA A 188 -9.14 15.59 0.42
CA ALA A 188 -9.27 14.13 0.38
C ALA A 188 -9.18 13.57 -1.06
N PRO A 189 -9.82 14.19 -2.08
CA PRO A 189 -9.64 13.77 -3.47
C PRO A 189 -8.18 13.72 -3.92
N LYS A 190 -7.29 14.58 -3.42
CA LYS A 190 -5.87 14.61 -3.84
C LYS A 190 -5.18 13.25 -3.73
N PHE A 191 -5.56 12.43 -2.75
CA PHE A 191 -4.84 11.21 -2.38
C PHE A 191 -5.44 9.90 -2.92
N VAL A 192 -6.66 9.91 -3.47
CA VAL A 192 -7.34 8.66 -3.90
C VAL A 192 -6.71 8.03 -5.13
N GLY A 193 -6.14 8.82 -6.04
CA GLY A 193 -5.49 8.33 -7.26
C GLY A 193 -3.96 8.32 -7.22
N ARG A 194 -3.33 8.70 -6.09
CA ARG A 194 -1.86 8.69 -5.93
C ARG A 194 -1.30 7.28 -6.02
N ALA A 195 -0.16 7.13 -6.68
CA ALA A 195 0.50 5.84 -6.95
C ALA A 195 1.25 5.29 -5.72
N TYR A 196 0.54 5.12 -4.60
CA TYR A 196 1.10 4.70 -3.30
C TYR A 196 0.81 3.25 -2.96
N ARG A 197 0.34 2.46 -3.92
CA ARG A 197 0.27 1.00 -3.85
C ARG A 197 1.30 0.44 -4.82
N PHE A 198 2.07 -0.53 -4.36
CA PHE A 198 3.11 -1.18 -5.13
C PHE A 198 2.89 -2.67 -5.13
N LEU A 199 3.23 -3.36 -6.22
CA LEU A 199 3.13 -4.81 -6.32
C LEU A 199 4.06 -5.43 -7.38
N THR A 200 4.41 -6.70 -7.20
CA THR A 200 5.24 -7.48 -8.14
C THR A 200 4.45 -8.54 -8.92
N GLU A 201 3.43 -9.16 -8.31
CA GLU A 201 2.64 -10.25 -8.92
C GLU A 201 1.40 -9.71 -9.66
N ALA A 202 1.62 -8.98 -10.75
CA ALA A 202 0.56 -8.26 -11.47
C ALA A 202 -0.53 -9.16 -12.08
N MET A 203 -0.24 -10.43 -12.36
CA MET A 203 -1.23 -11.39 -12.88
C MET A 203 -2.06 -12.02 -11.76
N GLU A 204 -1.40 -12.34 -10.65
CA GLU A 204 -1.93 -13.14 -9.55
C GLU A 204 -2.72 -12.28 -8.55
N ILE A 205 -2.25 -11.06 -8.26
CA ILE A 205 -2.92 -10.15 -7.32
C ILE A 205 -4.21 -9.63 -7.96
N SER A 206 -5.33 -10.19 -7.49
CA SER A 206 -6.65 -9.95 -8.10
C SER A 206 -7.36 -8.71 -7.54
N LYS A 207 -7.09 -8.35 -6.28
CA LYS A 207 -7.72 -7.21 -5.62
C LYS A 207 -7.20 -5.90 -6.22
N GLY A 208 -8.13 -4.97 -6.45
CA GLY A 208 -7.77 -3.65 -6.97
C GLY A 208 -7.30 -3.64 -8.43
N ARG A 209 -7.68 -4.62 -9.25
CA ARG A 209 -7.41 -4.66 -10.71
C ARG A 209 -7.68 -3.33 -11.44
N PRO A 210 -8.80 -2.61 -11.20
CA PRO A 210 -9.03 -1.31 -11.85
C PRO A 210 -7.89 -0.31 -11.61
N HIS A 211 -7.31 -0.28 -10.41
CA HIS A 211 -6.23 0.64 -10.07
C HIS A 211 -4.97 0.38 -10.91
N LEU A 212 -4.55 -0.89 -11.02
CA LEU A 212 -3.36 -1.26 -11.80
C LEU A 212 -3.59 -1.05 -13.30
N ILE A 213 -4.73 -1.52 -13.83
CA ILE A 213 -5.09 -1.35 -15.24
C ILE A 213 -5.05 0.12 -15.65
N LEU A 214 -5.67 0.99 -14.84
CA LEU A 214 -5.72 2.43 -15.14
C LEU A 214 -4.39 3.14 -14.91
N ALA A 215 -3.54 2.64 -13.99
CA ALA A 215 -2.17 3.13 -13.87
C ALA A 215 -1.34 2.81 -15.13
N LEU A 216 -1.41 1.57 -15.62
CA LEU A 216 -0.73 1.16 -16.86
C LEU A 216 -1.27 1.92 -18.08
N HIS A 217 -2.60 2.08 -18.20
CA HIS A 217 -3.20 2.87 -19.26
C HIS A 217 -2.70 4.33 -19.25
N ARG A 218 -2.64 4.95 -18.06
CA ARG A 218 -2.11 6.32 -17.91
C ARG A 218 -0.62 6.43 -18.22
N ALA A 219 0.14 5.36 -18.06
CA ALA A 219 1.53 5.28 -18.47
C ALA A 219 1.71 5.00 -19.97
N GLY A 220 0.62 4.93 -20.75
CA GLY A 220 0.65 4.79 -22.21
C GLY A 220 0.61 3.36 -22.71
N HIS A 221 0.42 2.37 -21.85
CA HIS A 221 0.25 0.98 -22.29
C HIS A 221 -1.11 0.80 -22.97
N ASP A 222 -1.10 0.10 -24.11
CA ASP A 222 -2.32 -0.30 -24.80
C ASP A 222 -2.98 -1.53 -24.16
N THR A 223 -4.18 -1.89 -24.64
CA THR A 223 -4.96 -3.02 -24.11
C THR A 223 -4.20 -4.34 -24.17
N ASP A 224 -3.36 -4.54 -25.18
CA ASP A 224 -2.61 -5.78 -25.38
C ASP A 224 -1.46 -5.90 -24.39
N ALA A 225 -0.72 -4.81 -24.17
CA ALA A 225 0.32 -4.73 -23.15
C ALA A 225 -0.24 -4.86 -21.72
N ILE A 226 -1.39 -4.24 -21.44
CA ILE A 226 -2.07 -4.37 -20.14
C ILE A 226 -2.54 -5.81 -19.93
N HIS A 227 -3.11 -6.45 -20.96
CA HIS A 227 -3.49 -7.86 -20.89
C HIS A 227 -2.29 -8.75 -20.62
N ALA A 228 -1.19 -8.56 -21.34
CA ALA A 228 0.04 -9.32 -21.16
C ALA A 228 0.65 -9.15 -19.77
N THR A 229 0.43 -8.01 -19.12
CA THR A 229 0.94 -7.75 -17.76
C THR A 229 0.03 -8.30 -16.66
N THR A 230 -1.29 -8.20 -16.84
CA THR A 230 -2.27 -8.44 -15.76
C THR A 230 -3.07 -9.72 -15.93
N GLY A 231 -3.01 -10.36 -17.10
CA GLY A 231 -3.87 -11.49 -17.47
C GLY A 231 -5.37 -11.15 -17.58
N VAL A 232 -5.77 -9.89 -17.39
CA VAL A 232 -7.18 -9.49 -17.41
C VAL A 232 -7.69 -9.47 -18.84
N ALA A 233 -8.89 -10.02 -19.09
CA ALA A 233 -9.48 -10.06 -20.42
C ALA A 233 -9.59 -8.66 -21.05
N LYS A 234 -9.16 -8.52 -22.32
CA LYS A 234 -9.13 -7.26 -23.09
C LYS A 234 -10.43 -6.46 -22.99
N LYS A 235 -11.59 -7.12 -23.18
CA LYS A 235 -12.92 -6.50 -23.04
C LYS A 235 -13.15 -5.83 -21.68
N THR A 236 -12.60 -6.39 -20.60
CA THR A 236 -12.70 -5.78 -19.26
C THR A 236 -11.80 -4.56 -19.13
N ILE A 237 -10.58 -4.63 -19.69
CA ILE A 237 -9.64 -3.51 -19.75
C ILE A 237 -10.28 -2.35 -20.53
N ASP A 238 -10.79 -2.61 -21.73
CA ASP A 238 -11.41 -1.59 -22.59
C ASP A 238 -12.59 -0.90 -21.89
N ARG A 239 -13.41 -1.66 -21.16
CA ARG A 239 -14.51 -1.10 -20.36
C ARG A 239 -14.00 -0.17 -19.26
N TYR A 240 -12.98 -0.57 -18.50
CA TYR A 240 -12.43 0.29 -17.45
C TYR A 240 -11.81 1.56 -18.01
N VAL A 241 -11.11 1.45 -19.14
CA VAL A 241 -10.55 2.61 -19.87
C VAL A 241 -11.66 3.55 -20.35
N ALA A 242 -12.77 3.01 -20.88
CA ALA A 242 -13.92 3.81 -21.29
C ALA A 242 -14.56 4.55 -20.11
N ASP A 243 -14.80 3.87 -18.98
CA ASP A 243 -15.33 4.50 -17.76
C ASP A 243 -14.37 5.58 -17.22
N PHE A 244 -13.07 5.32 -17.25
CA PHE A 244 -12.05 6.31 -16.89
C PHE A 244 -12.07 7.53 -17.80
N ALA A 245 -12.22 7.34 -19.11
CA ALA A 245 -12.33 8.44 -20.08
C ALA A 245 -13.57 9.30 -19.84
N LEU A 246 -14.71 8.71 -19.46
CA LEU A 246 -15.90 9.44 -19.02
C LEU A 246 -15.61 10.27 -17.76
N GLY A 247 -14.88 9.69 -16.80
CA GLY A 247 -14.46 10.37 -15.58
C GLY A 247 -13.62 11.63 -15.82
N LYS A 248 -12.76 11.63 -16.85
CA LYS A 248 -11.95 12.81 -17.21
C LYS A 248 -12.78 14.04 -17.61
N GLN A 249 -14.04 13.84 -18.00
CA GLN A 249 -14.98 14.91 -18.38
C GLN A 249 -15.78 15.46 -17.20
N VAL A 250 -15.66 14.85 -16.01
CA VAL A 250 -16.35 15.31 -14.80
C VAL A 250 -15.54 16.46 -14.19
N GLU A 251 -16.20 17.57 -13.91
CA GLU A 251 -15.54 18.82 -13.46
C GLU A 251 -15.07 18.78 -12.01
N ASN A 252 -15.76 18.05 -11.14
CA ASN A 252 -15.51 18.03 -9.71
C ASN A 252 -15.82 16.67 -9.07
N PHE A 253 -15.64 16.56 -7.75
CA PHE A 253 -15.78 15.30 -7.02
C PHE A 253 -17.13 15.12 -6.31
N ASP A 254 -18.09 16.04 -6.46
CA ASP A 254 -19.30 16.08 -5.64
C ASP A 254 -20.13 14.80 -5.75
N GLY A 255 -20.20 14.21 -6.95
CA GLY A 255 -20.90 12.94 -7.19
C GLY A 255 -20.29 11.71 -6.52
N TYR A 256 -19.04 11.81 -6.05
CA TYR A 256 -18.34 10.72 -5.36
C TYR A 256 -18.37 10.86 -3.83
N ILE A 257 -18.77 12.02 -3.31
CA ILE A 257 -18.80 12.29 -1.87
C ILE A 257 -20.06 11.69 -1.27
N GLY A 258 -19.90 10.93 -0.18
CA GLY A 258 -21.04 10.29 0.50
C GLY A 258 -21.53 8.98 -0.13
N THR A 259 -20.95 8.56 -1.25
CA THR A 259 -21.41 7.40 -2.03
C THR A 259 -20.48 6.19 -1.89
N ASP A 260 -21.07 4.99 -1.91
CA ASP A 260 -20.34 3.74 -2.15
C ASP A 260 -20.21 3.55 -3.66
N LEU A 261 -18.99 3.36 -4.15
CA LEU A 261 -18.72 3.27 -5.59
C LEU A 261 -18.61 1.81 -6.02
N GLY A 262 -19.34 1.46 -7.06
CA GLY A 262 -19.07 0.26 -7.85
C GLY A 262 -17.82 0.45 -8.73
N THR A 263 -17.40 -0.61 -9.42
CA THR A 263 -16.18 -0.58 -10.25
C THR A 263 -16.23 0.50 -11.35
N ALA A 264 -17.37 0.69 -12.01
CA ALA A 264 -17.49 1.69 -13.08
C ALA A 264 -17.29 3.11 -12.54
N ASP A 265 -17.90 3.45 -11.40
CA ASP A 265 -17.77 4.77 -10.80
C ASP A 265 -16.42 4.98 -10.12
N LEU A 266 -15.77 3.91 -9.66
CA LEU A 266 -14.36 3.96 -9.26
C LEU A 266 -13.45 4.32 -10.45
N CYS A 267 -13.65 3.70 -11.62
CA CYS A 267 -12.90 4.04 -12.82
C CYS A 267 -13.12 5.51 -13.21
N LYS A 268 -14.38 5.99 -13.17
CA LYS A 268 -14.69 7.41 -13.40
C LYS A 268 -14.01 8.32 -12.37
N LEU A 269 -14.08 8.01 -11.08
CA LEU A 269 -13.40 8.76 -10.02
C LEU A 269 -11.90 8.89 -10.30
N LEU A 270 -11.25 7.81 -10.73
CA LEU A 270 -9.83 7.83 -11.08
C LEU A 270 -9.58 8.67 -12.34
N GLY A 271 -10.53 8.72 -13.29
CA GLY A 271 -10.53 9.61 -14.45
C GLY A 271 -10.57 11.08 -14.05
N THR A 272 -11.52 11.45 -13.18
CA THR A 272 -11.65 12.81 -12.61
C THR A 272 -10.42 13.20 -11.82
N TRP A 273 -9.88 12.26 -11.03
CA TRP A 273 -8.62 12.45 -10.34
C TRP A 273 -7.48 12.74 -11.30
N ALA A 274 -7.38 11.98 -12.40
CA ALA A 274 -6.31 12.17 -13.36
C ALA A 274 -6.42 13.50 -14.13
N SER A 275 -7.63 13.95 -14.49
CA SER A 275 -7.80 15.27 -15.14
C SER A 275 -7.50 16.44 -14.20
N THR A 276 -7.71 16.25 -12.89
CA THR A 276 -7.55 17.32 -11.87
C THR A 276 -6.14 17.39 -11.28
N PHE A 277 -5.54 16.24 -10.96
CA PHE A 277 -4.34 16.17 -10.10
C PHE A 277 -3.14 15.47 -10.73
N ALA A 278 -3.32 14.64 -11.77
CA ALA A 278 -2.14 14.11 -12.45
C ALA A 278 -1.44 15.26 -13.16
N ALA A 279 -0.13 15.41 -12.94
CA ALA A 279 0.66 16.38 -13.70
C ALA A 279 0.40 16.17 -15.20
N LYS A 280 0.11 17.26 -15.91
CA LYS A 280 0.10 17.27 -17.38
C LYS A 280 1.51 17.14 -17.91
#